data_AF-A0A2T4C2Q8-F1
#
_entry.id   AF-A0A2T4C2Q8-F1
#
_cell.length_a   1.000
_cell.length_b   1.000
_cell.length_c   1.000
_cell.angle_alpha   90.00
_cell.angle_beta   90.00
_cell.angle_gamma   90.00
#
_symmetry.space_group_name_H-M   'P 1'
#
loop_
_entity.id
_entity.type
_entity.pdbx_description
1 polymer ?
#
loop_
_entity_poly.entity_id
_entity_poly.type
_entity_poly.pdbx_seq_one_letter_code
_entity_poly.pdbx_strand_id
1 'polypeptide(L)'
;MTRRLVPPANYTTPPFPSLNVHSLFDATPEKQFTLYFIGDVWRFTVIWTLITFALFHLGAVFIAMFTHGWKKSSWKYLWITPIVYLVVAGIEALVSGTIVGVMSVLMSLLSIAAVVWYTKGRC
;
A
#
# COMPACT_ATOMS: atom_id res chain seq x y z
N MET A 1 -16.70 20.90 -5.94
CA MET A 1 -15.61 20.18 -5.24
C MET A 1 -14.31 20.44 -6.00
N THR A 2 -13.55 21.48 -5.63
CA THR A 2 -12.25 21.77 -6.25
C THR A 2 -11.20 20.83 -5.68
N ARG A 3 -10.60 19.96 -6.51
CA ARG A 3 -9.46 19.13 -6.14
C ARG A 3 -8.30 20.06 -5.77
N ARG A 4 -8.03 20.25 -4.48
CA ARG A 4 -6.82 20.98 -4.04
C ARG A 4 -5.61 20.10 -4.37
N LEU A 5 -4.79 20.57 -5.31
CA LEU A 5 -3.50 19.95 -5.65
C LEU A 5 -2.38 20.39 -4.69
N VAL A 6 -2.66 21.39 -3.85
CA VAL A 6 -1.73 21.98 -2.89
C VAL A 6 -2.19 21.58 -1.49
N PRO A 7 -1.28 21.04 -0.64
CA PRO A 7 -1.61 20.72 0.74
C PRO A 7 -2.01 22.00 1.52
N PRO A 8 -2.86 21.89 2.55
CA PRO A 8 -3.08 22.96 3.52
C PRO A 8 -1.78 23.48 4.13
N ALA A 9 -1.74 24.75 4.55
CA ALA A 9 -0.52 25.39 5.06
C ALA A 9 0.03 24.74 6.34
N ASN A 10 -0.86 24.14 7.14
CA ASN A 10 -0.60 23.41 8.38
C ASN A 10 -0.56 21.88 8.17
N TYR A 11 -0.47 21.40 6.92
CA TYR A 11 -0.50 19.97 6.63
C TYR A 11 0.69 19.23 7.24
N THR A 12 0.38 18.12 7.90
CA THR A 12 1.36 17.13 8.34
C THR A 12 0.96 15.77 7.79
N THR A 13 1.93 14.99 7.32
CA THR A 13 1.66 13.65 6.81
C THR A 13 1.10 12.79 7.94
N PRO A 14 -0.07 12.15 7.76
CA PRO A 14 -0.66 11.32 8.80
C PRO A 14 0.24 10.11 9.10
N PRO A 15 0.40 9.71 10.38
CA PRO A 15 1.22 8.58 10.75
C PRO A 15 0.63 7.27 10.23
N PHE A 16 1.49 6.27 10.01
CA PHE A 16 1.05 4.91 9.69
C PHE A 16 0.29 4.29 10.87
N PRO A 17 -0.79 3.50 10.65
CA PRO A 17 -1.45 3.17 9.38
C PRO A 17 -2.51 4.22 8.99
N SER A 18 -2.20 5.10 8.04
CA SER A 18 -3.07 6.23 7.62
C SER A 18 -4.25 5.81 6.72
N LEU A 19 -4.85 4.64 6.98
CA LEU A 19 -5.97 4.14 6.21
C LEU A 19 -7.28 4.78 6.70
N ASN A 20 -7.86 5.67 5.91
CA ASN A 20 -9.21 6.12 6.16
C ASN A 20 -10.20 4.99 5.82
N VAL A 21 -10.55 4.19 6.82
CA VAL A 21 -11.50 3.07 6.68
C VAL A 21 -12.97 3.53 6.76
N HIS A 22 -13.22 4.74 7.24
CA HIS A 22 -14.58 5.26 7.42
C HIS A 22 -15.16 5.82 6.12
N SER A 23 -14.32 6.44 5.29
CA SER A 23 -14.76 6.99 4.01
C SER A 23 -13.71 6.81 2.92
N LEU A 24 -14.15 6.37 1.74
CA LEU A 24 -13.30 6.25 0.54
C LEU A 24 -12.65 7.58 0.13
N PHE A 25 -13.28 8.69 0.51
CA PHE A 25 -12.76 10.03 0.32
C PHE A 25 -12.68 10.74 1.66
N ASP A 26 -11.60 11.45 1.87
CA ASP A 26 -11.46 12.33 3.02
C ASP A 26 -12.41 13.54 2.86
N ALA A 27 -13.53 13.53 3.58
CA ALA A 27 -14.51 14.61 3.57
C ALA A 27 -14.19 15.72 4.58
N THR A 28 -13.11 15.58 5.36
CA THR A 28 -12.74 16.60 6.34
C THR A 28 -12.39 17.91 5.63
N PRO A 29 -12.75 19.08 6.20
CA PRO A 29 -12.42 20.38 5.61
C PRO A 29 -10.91 20.56 5.37
N GLU A 30 -10.10 19.99 6.26
CA GLU A 30 -8.63 20.08 6.29
C GLU A 30 -7.93 18.94 5.53
N LYS A 31 -8.67 17.96 4.98
CA LYS A 31 -8.09 16.80 4.29
C LYS A 31 -7.01 16.06 5.10
N GLN A 32 -7.31 15.82 6.38
CA GLN A 32 -6.37 15.29 7.38
C GLN A 32 -5.82 13.88 7.09
N PHE A 33 -6.54 13.08 6.30
CA PHE A 33 -6.17 11.72 5.92
C PHE A 33 -5.67 11.61 4.48
N THR A 34 -5.49 12.74 3.80
CA THR A 34 -5.03 12.77 2.40
C THR A 34 -3.50 12.78 2.35
N LEU A 35 -2.91 11.92 1.51
CA LEU A 35 -1.48 11.90 1.24
C LEU A 35 -1.18 12.81 0.04
N TYR A 36 -0.47 13.91 0.30
CA TYR A 36 -0.14 14.90 -0.74
C TYR A 36 1.23 14.64 -1.38
N PHE A 37 2.19 14.14 -0.61
CA PHE A 37 3.54 13.93 -1.10
C PHE A 37 3.71 12.55 -1.73
N ILE A 38 4.44 12.52 -2.84
CA ILE A 38 4.60 11.32 -3.64
C ILE A 38 5.34 10.20 -2.91
N GLY A 39 6.34 10.57 -2.11
CA GLY A 39 7.08 9.62 -1.28
C GLY A 39 6.18 8.96 -0.23
N ASP A 40 5.19 9.68 0.29
CA ASP A 40 4.28 9.16 1.30
C ASP A 40 3.25 8.21 0.69
N VAL A 41 2.76 8.50 -0.52
CA VAL A 41 1.90 7.58 -1.30
C VAL A 41 2.64 6.28 -1.63
N TRP A 42 3.90 6.39 -2.08
CA TRP A 42 4.71 5.20 -2.37
C TRP A 42 5.00 4.36 -1.12
N ARG A 43 5.41 5.00 -0.01
CA ARG A 43 5.62 4.29 1.27
C ARG A 43 4.34 3.62 1.76
N PHE A 44 3.23 4.32 1.69
CA PHE A 44 1.92 3.79 2.05
C PHE A 44 1.59 2.53 1.26
N THR A 45 1.70 2.59 -0.08
CA THR A 45 1.41 1.44 -0.95
C THR A 45 2.32 0.26 -0.65
N VAL A 46 3.64 0.47 -0.56
CA VAL A 46 4.61 -0.60 -0.26
C VAL A 46 4.38 -1.23 1.11
N ILE A 47 4.18 -0.43 2.17
CA ILE A 47 3.99 -0.94 3.53
C ILE A 47 2.68 -1.74 3.63
N TRP A 48 1.60 -1.25 3.02
CA TRP A 48 0.34 -2.00 3.00
C TRP A 48 0.44 -3.29 2.23
N THR A 49 1.10 -3.29 1.06
CA THR A 49 1.33 -4.52 0.31
C THR A 49 2.16 -5.53 1.11
N LEU A 50 3.21 -5.07 1.82
CA LEU A 50 4.01 -5.92 2.71
C LEU A 50 3.17 -6.57 3.79
N ILE A 51 2.30 -5.80 4.46
CA ILE A 51 1.42 -6.32 5.51
C ILE A 51 0.45 -7.34 4.94
N THR A 52 -0.23 -7.02 3.84
CA THR A 52 -1.20 -7.92 3.21
C THR A 52 -0.54 -9.24 2.79
N PHE A 53 0.60 -9.19 2.10
CA PHE A 53 1.31 -10.39 1.64
C PHE A 53 1.83 -11.21 2.82
N ALA A 54 2.39 -10.55 3.84
CA ALA A 54 2.84 -11.23 5.05
C ALA A 54 1.68 -11.96 5.75
N LEU A 55 0.51 -11.32 5.90
CA LEU A 55 -0.66 -11.94 6.53
C LEU A 55 -1.14 -13.17 5.75
N PHE A 56 -1.24 -13.10 4.42
CA PHE A 56 -1.64 -14.25 3.61
C PHE A 56 -0.63 -15.40 3.67
N HIS A 57 0.66 -15.08 3.58
CA HIS A 57 1.72 -16.09 3.68
C HIS A 57 1.78 -16.72 5.08
N LEU A 58 1.60 -15.94 6.14
CA LEU A 58 1.48 -16.44 7.51
C LEU A 58 0.25 -17.33 7.68
N GLY A 59 -0.87 -17.01 7.03
CA GLY A 59 -2.03 -17.89 6.97
C GLY A 59 -1.71 -19.24 6.33
N ALA A 60 -1.00 -19.25 5.21
CA ALA A 60 -0.56 -20.50 4.56
C ALA A 60 0.41 -21.30 5.45
N VAL A 61 1.37 -20.62 6.10
CA VAL A 61 2.28 -21.24 7.07
C VAL A 61 1.52 -21.86 8.23
N PHE A 62 0.50 -21.16 8.76
CA PHE A 62 -0.35 -21.67 9.83
C PHE A 62 -1.04 -22.97 9.41
N ILE A 63 -1.69 -22.99 8.24
CA ILE A 63 -2.34 -24.21 7.72
C ILE A 63 -1.32 -25.33 7.47
N ALA A 64 -0.14 -25.02 6.93
CA ALA A 64 0.93 -26.00 6.70
C ALA A 64 1.44 -26.62 8.01
N MET A 65 1.64 -25.82 9.06
CA MET A 65 2.08 -26.32 10.37
C MET A 65 1.05 -27.23 11.03
N PHE A 66 -0.25 -26.90 10.93
CA PHE A 66 -1.33 -27.72 11.51
C PHE A 66 -1.52 -29.06 10.78
N THR A 67 -1.31 -29.08 9.46
CA THR A 67 -1.49 -30.29 8.64
C THR A 67 -0.31 -31.25 8.73
N HIS A 68 0.92 -30.78 8.99
CA HIS A 68 2.11 -31.63 8.96
C HIS A 68 2.40 -32.42 10.25
N GLY A 69 1.74 -32.06 11.37
CA GLY A 69 1.82 -32.76 12.65
C GLY A 69 3.11 -32.48 13.45
N TRP A 70 2.99 -32.47 14.78
CA TRP A 70 4.05 -32.04 15.72
C TRP A 70 5.06 -33.16 16.07
N LYS A 71 5.68 -33.78 15.06
CA LYS A 71 6.75 -34.77 15.29
C LYS A 71 8.09 -34.05 15.51
N LYS A 72 8.91 -34.52 16.48
CA LYS A 72 10.24 -33.94 16.76
C LYS A 72 11.19 -33.93 15.56
N SER A 73 11.10 -34.92 14.67
CA SER A 73 11.87 -34.97 13.41
C SER A 73 11.56 -33.79 12.47
N SER A 74 10.37 -33.21 12.59
CA SER A 74 9.87 -32.14 11.72
C SER A 74 10.19 -30.72 12.24
N TRP A 75 10.87 -30.58 13.39
CA TRP A 75 11.13 -29.28 14.02
C TRP A 75 11.89 -28.32 13.10
N LYS A 76 12.82 -28.84 12.29
CA LYS A 76 13.54 -28.03 11.29
C LYS A 76 12.61 -27.45 10.23
N TYR A 77 11.58 -28.20 9.80
CA TYR A 77 10.59 -27.73 8.83
C TYR A 77 9.64 -26.67 9.41
N LEU A 78 9.34 -26.74 10.71
CA LEU A 78 8.52 -25.72 11.39
C LEU A 78 9.15 -24.33 11.35
N TRP A 79 10.49 -24.23 11.33
CA TRP A 79 11.20 -22.94 11.26
C TRP A 79 11.56 -22.51 9.85
N ILE A 80 11.90 -23.45 8.96
CA ILE A 80 12.25 -23.11 7.57
C ILE A 80 11.02 -22.59 6.81
N THR A 81 9.86 -23.21 7.01
CA THR A 81 8.62 -22.85 6.31
C THR A 81 8.23 -21.37 6.48
N PRO A 82 8.12 -20.81 7.72
CA PRO A 82 7.82 -19.39 7.89
C PRO A 82 8.87 -18.48 7.26
N ILE A 83 10.16 -18.82 7.39
CA ILE A 83 11.25 -17.99 6.85
C ILE A 83 11.14 -17.88 5.32
N VAL A 84 11.00 -19.02 4.63
CA VAL A 84 10.90 -19.04 3.16
C VAL A 84 9.66 -18.27 2.71
N TYR A 85 8.51 -18.50 3.33
CA TYR A 85 7.26 -17.81 2.98
C TYR A 85 7.34 -16.30 3.21
N LEU A 86 7.95 -15.85 4.31
CA LEU A 86 8.12 -14.41 4.58
C LEU A 86 9.11 -13.74 3.62
N VAL A 87 10.18 -14.44 3.21
CA VAL A 87 11.12 -13.91 2.21
C VAL A 87 10.43 -13.76 0.85
N VAL A 88 9.69 -14.77 0.41
CA VAL A 88 8.91 -14.71 -0.85
C VAL A 88 7.88 -13.58 -0.77
N ALA A 89 7.10 -13.52 0.31
CA ALA A 89 6.13 -12.45 0.55
C ALA A 89 6.77 -11.06 0.48
N GLY A 90 7.95 -10.88 1.08
CA GLY A 90 8.69 -9.63 1.08
C GLY A 90 9.09 -9.19 -0.33
N ILE A 91 9.62 -10.10 -1.13
CA ILE A 91 10.03 -9.82 -2.52
C ILE A 91 8.80 -9.45 -3.37
N GLU A 92 7.76 -10.29 -3.32
CA GLU A 92 6.53 -10.05 -4.08
C GLU A 92 5.87 -8.73 -3.68
N ALA A 93 5.83 -8.42 -2.39
CA ALA A 93 5.24 -7.20 -1.88
C ALA A 93 6.02 -5.94 -2.28
N LEU A 94 7.36 -6.00 -2.28
CA LEU A 94 8.18 -4.87 -2.72
C LEU A 94 7.95 -4.57 -4.20
N VAL A 95 7.91 -5.61 -5.04
CA VAL A 95 7.65 -5.45 -6.48
C VAL A 95 6.23 -4.94 -6.73
N SER A 96 5.23 -5.62 -6.17
CA SER A 96 3.82 -5.29 -6.34
C SER A 96 3.49 -3.88 -5.79
N GLY A 97 3.93 -3.57 -4.58
CA GLY A 97 3.71 -2.27 -3.95
C GLY A 97 4.37 -1.12 -4.72
N THR A 98 5.57 -1.35 -5.28
CA THR A 98 6.25 -0.35 -6.12
C THR A 98 5.50 -0.10 -7.43
N ILE A 99 5.04 -1.16 -8.10
CA ILE A 99 4.25 -1.05 -9.34
C ILE A 99 2.96 -0.26 -9.08
N VAL A 100 2.22 -0.62 -8.02
CA VAL A 100 0.99 0.07 -7.63
C VAL A 100 1.27 1.54 -7.29
N GLY A 101 2.31 1.82 -6.50
CA GLY A 101 2.70 3.18 -6.14
C GLY A 101 3.02 4.04 -7.36
N VAL A 102 3.84 3.55 -8.28
CA VAL A 102 4.18 4.25 -9.54
C VAL A 102 2.93 4.44 -10.41
N MET A 103 2.07 3.44 -10.51
CA MET A 103 0.82 3.53 -11.27
C MET A 103 -0.11 4.62 -10.72
N SER A 104 -0.22 4.76 -9.40
CA SER A 104 -0.99 5.84 -8.77
C SER A 104 -0.46 7.24 -9.12
N VAL A 105 0.88 7.38 -9.21
CA VAL A 105 1.52 8.62 -9.65
C VAL A 105 1.19 8.91 -11.11
N LEU A 106 1.41 7.92 -11.97
CA LEU A 106 1.22 8.04 -13.41
C LEU A 106 -0.23 8.42 -13.75
N MET A 107 -1.21 7.74 -13.13
CA MET A 107 -2.63 8.04 -13.30
C MET A 107 -2.96 9.50 -12.91
N SER A 108 -2.34 10.00 -11.84
CA SER A 108 -2.53 11.37 -11.37
C SER A 108 -1.97 12.40 -12.36
N LEU A 109 -0.79 12.14 -12.93
CA LEU A 109 -0.17 13.00 -13.93
C LEU A 109 -0.95 13.02 -15.25
N LEU A 110 -1.37 11.86 -15.74
CA LEU A 110 -2.20 11.75 -16.95
C LEU A 110 -3.52 12.51 -16.80
N SER A 111 -4.13 12.45 -15.62
CA SER A 111 -5.36 13.21 -15.33
C SER A 111 -5.14 14.72 -15.41
N ILE A 112 -4.01 15.22 -14.89
CA ILE A 112 -3.67 16.65 -14.95
C ILE A 112 -3.40 17.07 -16.40
N ALA A 113 -2.62 16.29 -17.15
CA ALA A 113 -2.33 16.57 -18.55
C ALA A 113 -3.60 16.61 -19.41
N ALA A 114 -4.53 15.68 -19.18
CA ALA A 114 -5.82 15.64 -19.86
C ALA A 114 -6.67 16.89 -19.56
N VAL A 115 -6.72 17.33 -18.30
CA VAL A 115 -7.43 18.57 -17.91
C VAL A 115 -6.80 19.80 -18.58
N VAL A 116 -5.48 19.92 -18.55
CA VAL A 116 -4.76 21.03 -19.18
C VAL A 116 -4.98 21.05 -20.69
N TRP A 117 -4.91 19.89 -21.34
CA TRP A 117 -5.19 19.78 -22.77
C TRP A 117 -6.63 20.21 -23.09
N TYR A 118 -7.60 19.71 -22.33
CA TYR A 118 -9.01 20.02 -22.49
C TYR A 118 -9.33 21.51 -22.27
N THR A 119 -8.70 22.17 -21.29
CA THR A 119 -8.90 23.61 -21.07
C THR A 119 -8.24 24.45 -22.15
N LYS A 120 -7.03 24.08 -22.61
CA LYS A 120 -6.31 24.83 -23.65
C LYS A 120 -6.97 24.71 -25.03
N GLY A 121 -7.62 23.57 -25.32
CA GLY A 121 -8.38 23.35 -26.57
C GLY A 121 -9.78 23.95 -26.60
N ARG A 122 -10.24 24.57 -25.50
CA ARG A 122 -11.50 25.34 -25.43
C ARG A 122 -11.30 26.86 -25.50
N CYS A 123 -10.07 27.33 -25.70
CA CYS A 123 -9.75 28.73 -25.97
C CYS A 123 -9.50 28.94 -27.46
#